data_AF-A0A949DJJ6-F1
#
_entry.id   AF-A0A949DJJ6-F1
#
_cell.length_a   1.000
_cell.length_b   1.000
_cell.length_c   1.000
_cell.angle_alpha   90.00
_cell.angle_beta   90.00
_cell.angle_gamma   90.00
#
_symmetry.space_group_name_H-M   'P 1'
#
loop_
_entity.id
_entity.type
_entity.pdbx_description
1 polymer ?
#
loop_
_entity_poly.entity_id
_entity_poly.type
_entity_poly.pdbx_seq_one_letter_code
_entity_poly.pdbx_strand_id
1 'polypeptide(L)'
;MESEVNTLRLSIKDLFTSKMIKYSILPFVVSILLMYTLFFVMAGAGLEQLGTMQIESTQTSIQNGIPHTDSFAATLEGTALVKFLMSHAITSWIATFLVYTIGTLLTLYFSIFVALIVIGFMTPFVLKELHKRHYSDVAMLGHSNIFEGLFLVFKWMFIMIFLFLAFIPLYFIPIVNIIAFNLPLYYFFHKMLTYDVASNI
;
A
#
# COMPACT_ATOMS: atom_id res chain seq x y z
N MET A 1 39.69 5.19 -3.24
CA MET A 1 39.18 4.32 -2.16
C MET A 1 39.09 5.03 -0.81
N GLU A 2 40.11 5.79 -0.37
CA GLU A 2 40.02 6.53 0.91
C GLU A 2 38.91 7.61 0.95
N SER A 3 38.54 8.21 -0.19
CA SER A 3 37.49 9.25 -0.23
C SER A 3 36.08 8.68 0.02
N GLU A 4 35.73 7.56 -0.60
CA GLU A 4 34.37 6.97 -0.48
C GLU A 4 34.10 6.45 0.93
N VAL A 5 35.09 5.83 1.57
CA VAL A 5 34.99 5.36 2.96
C VAL A 5 34.80 6.54 3.91
N ASN A 6 35.48 7.66 3.65
CA ASN A 6 35.31 8.89 4.43
C ASN A 6 33.93 9.52 4.22
N THR A 7 33.42 9.56 2.99
CA THR A 7 32.06 10.03 2.70
C THR A 7 31.01 9.15 3.38
N LEU A 8 31.14 7.82 3.29
CA LEU A 8 30.24 6.89 3.97
C LEU A 8 30.25 7.10 5.49
N ARG A 9 31.45 7.25 6.08
CA ARG A 9 31.60 7.50 7.52
C ARG A 9 30.98 8.83 7.93
N LEU A 10 31.10 9.87 7.10
CA LEU A 10 30.45 11.16 7.31
C LEU A 10 28.92 11.02 7.27
N SER A 11 28.37 10.34 6.25
CA SER A 11 26.93 10.10 6.12
C SER A 11 26.36 9.32 7.31
N ILE A 12 27.09 8.33 7.83
CA ILE A 12 26.69 7.59 9.04
C ILE A 12 26.67 8.53 10.25
N LYS A 13 27.70 9.36 10.44
CA LYS A 13 27.71 10.34 11.54
C LYS A 13 26.56 11.34 11.43
N ASP A 14 26.26 11.80 10.22
CA ASP A 14 25.15 12.71 9.97
C ASP A 14 23.80 12.06 10.29
N LEU A 15 23.59 10.80 9.91
CA LEU A 15 22.38 10.04 10.23
C LEU A 15 22.07 10.04 11.74
N PHE A 16 23.09 9.91 12.59
CA PHE A 16 22.92 9.92 14.05
C PHE A 16 22.77 11.33 14.67
N THR A 17 22.72 12.38 13.87
CA THR A 17 22.45 13.73 14.38
C THR A 17 20.96 13.87 14.74
N SER A 18 20.65 14.56 15.85
CA SER A 18 19.28 14.74 16.36
C SER A 18 18.25 15.19 15.31
N LYS A 19 18.61 16.08 14.38
CA LYS A 19 17.70 16.50 13.30
C LYS A 19 17.51 15.44 12.22
N MET A 20 18.58 14.74 11.84
CA MET A 20 18.54 13.71 10.81
C MET A 20 17.77 12.47 11.29
N ILE A 21 17.94 12.08 12.57
CA ILE A 21 17.13 11.05 13.21
C ILE A 21 15.64 11.39 13.14
N LYS A 22 15.26 12.65 13.39
CA LYS A 22 13.86 13.08 13.24
C LYS A 22 13.39 12.90 11.80
N TYR A 23 14.19 13.33 10.81
CA TYR A 23 13.83 13.17 9.40
C TYR A 23 13.83 11.72 8.91
N SER A 24 14.60 10.81 9.50
CA SER A 24 14.57 9.39 9.14
C SER A 24 13.40 8.64 9.77
N ILE A 25 12.96 9.05 10.97
CA ILE A 25 11.81 8.44 11.66
C ILE A 25 10.48 9.01 11.16
N LEU A 26 10.46 10.29 10.73
CA LEU A 26 9.22 10.96 10.32
C LEU A 26 8.48 10.23 9.18
N PRO A 27 9.13 9.75 8.10
CA PRO A 27 8.45 9.02 7.03
C PRO A 27 7.75 7.77 7.54
N PHE A 28 8.36 7.05 8.49
CA PHE A 28 7.79 5.85 9.09
C PHE A 28 6.54 6.18 9.90
N VAL A 29 6.61 7.19 10.78
CA VAL A 29 5.47 7.61 11.62
C VAL A 29 4.32 8.14 10.76
N VAL A 30 4.63 8.99 9.78
CA VAL A 30 3.62 9.54 8.86
C VAL A 30 2.98 8.43 8.03
N SER A 31 3.76 7.48 7.51
CA SER A 31 3.23 6.35 6.75
C SER A 31 2.32 5.47 7.59
N ILE A 32 2.67 5.19 8.86
CA ILE A 32 1.81 4.43 9.78
C ILE A 32 0.50 5.17 10.03
N LEU A 33 0.55 6.46 10.34
CA LEU A 33 -0.66 7.24 10.61
C LEU A 33 -1.57 7.30 9.38
N LEU A 34 -0.99 7.48 8.20
CA LEU A 34 -1.72 7.54 6.94
C LEU A 34 -2.34 6.18 6.61
N MET A 35 -1.58 5.08 6.73
CA MET A 35 -2.07 3.72 6.52
C MET A 35 -3.16 3.35 7.53
N TYR A 36 -2.99 3.70 8.80
CA TYR A 36 -4.01 3.49 9.84
C TYR A 36 -5.31 4.22 9.47
N THR A 37 -5.20 5.50 9.13
CA THR A 37 -6.37 6.30 8.72
C THR A 37 -7.06 5.70 7.50
N LEU A 38 -6.29 5.35 6.46
CA LEU A 38 -6.83 4.71 5.25
C LEU A 38 -7.47 3.35 5.55
N PHE A 39 -6.89 2.56 6.45
CA PHE A 39 -7.46 1.29 6.85
C PHE A 39 -8.84 1.49 7.48
N PHE A 40 -9.00 2.42 8.42
CA PHE A 40 -10.30 2.69 9.04
C PHE A 40 -11.32 3.30 8.07
N VAL A 41 -10.88 4.17 7.15
CA VAL A 41 -11.76 4.71 6.10
C VAL A 41 -12.22 3.61 5.15
N MET A 42 -11.30 2.75 4.68
CA MET A 42 -11.64 1.67 3.76
C MET A 42 -12.43 0.55 4.45
N ALA A 43 -12.10 0.21 5.70
CA ALA A 43 -12.87 -0.74 6.49
C ALA A 43 -14.26 -0.19 6.79
N GLY A 44 -14.39 1.08 7.17
CA GLY A 44 -15.69 1.74 7.40
C GLY A 44 -16.55 1.76 6.13
N ALA A 45 -16.01 2.24 5.01
CA ALA A 45 -16.71 2.24 3.72
C ALA A 45 -17.04 0.82 3.21
N GLY A 46 -16.16 -0.15 3.47
CA GLY A 46 -16.39 -1.56 3.17
C GLY A 46 -17.53 -2.15 3.99
N LEU A 47 -17.55 -1.88 5.30
CA LEU A 47 -18.60 -2.35 6.23
C LEU A 47 -19.96 -1.72 5.91
N GLU A 48 -20.00 -0.43 5.56
CA GLU A 48 -21.24 0.25 5.16
C GLU A 48 -21.84 -0.31 3.86
N GLN A 49 -21.01 -0.73 2.90
CA GLN A 49 -21.48 -1.41 1.67
C GLN A 49 -21.90 -2.87 1.91
N LEU A 50 -21.44 -3.50 2.98
CA LEU A 50 -21.71 -4.91 3.31
C LEU A 50 -22.87 -5.10 4.30
N GLY A 51 -23.20 -4.08 5.10
CA GLY A 51 -24.09 -4.16 6.27
C GLY A 51 -25.60 -4.22 6.04
N THR A 52 -26.09 -4.62 4.85
CA THR A 52 -27.55 -4.76 4.62
C THR A 52 -27.95 -6.16 4.15
N MET A 53 -27.91 -7.16 5.03
CA MET A 53 -28.77 -8.35 4.90
C MET A 53 -28.87 -9.18 6.19
N GLN A 54 -30.09 -9.29 6.73
CA GLN A 54 -30.44 -10.24 7.79
C GLN A 54 -30.64 -11.63 7.17
N ILE A 55 -29.92 -12.63 7.69
CA ILE A 55 -30.18 -14.04 7.36
C ILE A 55 -30.87 -14.67 8.57
N GLU A 56 -32.19 -14.84 8.47
CA GLU A 56 -32.91 -15.77 9.33
C GLU A 56 -32.84 -17.16 8.69
N SER A 57 -32.24 -18.12 9.39
CA SER A 57 -32.30 -19.54 9.01
C SER A 57 -32.97 -20.33 10.12
N THR A 58 -34.12 -20.89 9.78
CA THR A 58 -34.96 -21.69 10.68
C THR A 58 -34.76 -23.16 10.30
N GLN A 59 -34.12 -23.95 11.16
CA GLN A 59 -34.06 -25.39 11.00
C GLN A 59 -35.04 -26.04 11.97
N THR A 60 -36.01 -26.79 11.44
CA THR A 60 -36.92 -27.61 12.25
C THR A 60 -36.46 -29.06 12.19
N SER A 61 -35.93 -29.56 13.29
CA SER A 61 -35.56 -30.96 13.49
C SER A 61 -36.66 -31.65 14.31
N ILE A 62 -37.02 -32.88 13.97
CA ILE A 62 -37.98 -33.67 14.77
C ILE A 62 -37.19 -34.63 15.64
N GLN A 63 -37.18 -34.39 16.95
CA GLN A 63 -36.62 -35.32 17.94
C GLN A 63 -37.78 -35.90 18.75
N ASN A 64 -37.89 -37.24 18.80
CA ASN A 64 -38.97 -37.96 19.49
C ASN A 64 -40.41 -37.52 19.10
N GLY A 65 -40.64 -37.18 17.82
CA GLY A 65 -41.97 -36.81 17.32
C GLY A 65 -42.42 -35.40 17.66
N ILE A 66 -41.58 -34.59 18.32
CA ILE A 66 -41.83 -33.18 18.61
C ILE A 66 -40.94 -32.33 17.69
N PRO A 67 -41.49 -31.38 16.92
CA PRO A 67 -40.69 -30.47 16.12
C PRO A 67 -39.96 -29.48 17.04
N HIS A 68 -38.63 -29.53 16.99
CA HIS A 68 -37.71 -28.58 17.61
C HIS A 68 -37.19 -27.63 16.53
N THR A 69 -37.49 -26.35 16.67
CA THR A 69 -37.04 -25.32 15.75
C THR A 69 -35.87 -24.57 16.37
N ASP A 70 -34.67 -24.83 15.87
CA ASP A 70 -33.47 -24.08 16.23
C ASP A 70 -33.27 -22.97 15.19
N SER A 71 -33.44 -21.73 15.63
CA SER A 71 -33.15 -20.54 14.84
C SER A 71 -31.68 -20.16 15.04
N PHE A 72 -30.86 -20.41 14.01
CA PHE A 72 -29.50 -19.89 13.97
C PHE A 72 -29.52 -18.52 13.30
N ALA A 73 -29.37 -17.48 14.11
CA ALA A 73 -29.14 -16.12 13.67
C ALA A 73 -27.63 -15.85 13.72
N ALA A 74 -26.96 -16.00 12.58
CA ALA A 74 -25.60 -15.50 12.42
C ALA A 74 -25.53 -14.60 11.20
N THR A 75 -25.09 -13.38 11.43
CA THR A 75 -24.82 -12.35 10.42
C THR A 75 -23.58 -12.78 9.64
N LEU A 76 -23.76 -13.59 8.60
CA LEU A 76 -22.70 -13.96 7.66
C LEU A 76 -22.94 -13.23 6.35
N GLU A 77 -22.15 -12.17 6.16
CA GLU A 77 -22.19 -11.25 5.03
C GLU A 77 -21.55 -11.86 3.78
N GLY A 78 -22.29 -11.90 2.67
CA GLY A 78 -21.77 -12.32 1.37
C GLY A 78 -22.86 -12.61 0.33
N THR A 79 -22.50 -12.56 -0.96
CA THR A 79 -23.40 -12.98 -2.06
C THR A 79 -23.87 -14.42 -1.84
N ALA A 80 -24.99 -14.84 -2.46
CA ALA A 80 -25.51 -16.21 -2.35
C ALA A 80 -24.44 -17.29 -2.59
N LEU A 81 -23.43 -16.97 -3.41
CA LEU A 81 -22.26 -17.79 -3.70
C LEU A 81 -21.30 -17.88 -2.50
N VAL A 82 -21.01 -16.77 -1.81
CA VAL A 82 -20.21 -16.75 -0.57
C VAL A 82 -20.90 -17.54 0.53
N LYS A 83 -22.23 -17.40 0.68
CA LYS A 83 -23.01 -18.18 1.65
C LYS A 83 -22.99 -19.68 1.35
N PHE A 84 -23.13 -20.06 0.07
CA PHE A 84 -23.00 -21.45 -0.38
C PHE A 84 -21.60 -22.00 -0.08
N LEU A 85 -20.54 -21.24 -0.38
CA LEU A 85 -19.17 -21.63 -0.07
C LEU A 85 -18.94 -21.72 1.46
N MET A 86 -19.44 -20.76 2.25
CA MET A 86 -19.27 -20.76 3.71
C MET A 86 -20.09 -21.86 4.42
N SER A 87 -21.16 -22.40 3.80
CA SER A 87 -21.96 -23.48 4.37
C SER A 87 -21.20 -24.80 4.57
N HIS A 88 -20.10 -24.99 3.84
CA HIS A 88 -19.23 -26.16 3.94
C HIS A 88 -17.92 -25.77 4.64
N ALA A 89 -17.52 -26.53 5.67
CA ALA A 89 -16.38 -26.22 6.53
C ALA A 89 -15.06 -26.02 5.76
N ILE A 90 -14.85 -26.80 4.69
CA ILE A 90 -13.63 -26.74 3.86
C ILE A 90 -13.59 -25.42 3.07
N THR A 91 -14.70 -25.02 2.45
CA THR A 91 -14.77 -23.79 1.67
C THR A 91 -14.78 -22.54 2.54
N SER A 92 -15.30 -22.61 3.78
CA SER A 92 -15.14 -21.52 4.75
C SER A 92 -13.68 -21.29 5.14
N TRP A 93 -12.94 -22.38 5.39
CA TRP A 93 -11.50 -22.30 5.68
C TRP A 93 -10.72 -21.74 4.49
N ILE A 94 -10.99 -22.20 3.27
CA ILE A 94 -10.35 -21.70 2.04
C ILE A 94 -10.68 -20.22 1.81
N ALA A 95 -11.95 -19.82 1.98
CA ALA A 95 -12.37 -18.44 1.78
C ALA A 95 -11.67 -17.52 2.79
N THR A 96 -11.65 -17.91 4.07
CA THR A 96 -10.97 -17.17 5.14
C THR A 96 -9.46 -17.06 4.87
N PHE A 97 -8.83 -18.16 4.48
CA PHE A 97 -7.42 -18.19 4.08
C PHE A 97 -7.14 -17.25 2.91
N LEU A 98 -7.95 -17.28 1.85
CA LEU A 98 -7.79 -16.43 0.68
C LEU A 98 -7.96 -14.95 1.02
N VAL A 99 -8.99 -14.60 1.80
CA VAL A 99 -9.23 -13.21 2.23
C VAL A 99 -8.07 -12.67 3.05
N TYR A 100 -7.60 -13.42 4.06
CA TYR A 100 -6.46 -12.97 4.86
C TYR A 100 -5.16 -12.92 4.06
N THR A 101 -4.89 -13.92 3.22
CA THR A 101 -3.65 -13.98 2.43
C THR A 101 -3.61 -12.86 1.39
N ILE A 102 -4.65 -12.74 0.57
CA ILE A 102 -4.73 -11.73 -0.49
C ILE A 102 -4.84 -10.34 0.14
N GLY A 103 -5.67 -10.17 1.17
CA GLY A 103 -5.85 -8.88 1.86
C GLY A 103 -4.56 -8.39 2.53
N THR A 104 -3.81 -9.29 3.16
CA THR A 104 -2.51 -8.96 3.76
C THR A 104 -1.47 -8.61 2.69
N LEU A 105 -1.40 -9.38 1.60
CA LEU A 105 -0.49 -9.09 0.47
C LEU A 105 -0.82 -7.75 -0.17
N LEU A 106 -2.10 -7.46 -0.42
CA LEU A 106 -2.54 -6.17 -0.96
C LEU A 106 -2.19 -5.02 -0.02
N THR A 107 -2.43 -5.18 1.28
CA THR A 107 -2.08 -4.16 2.29
C THR A 107 -0.57 -3.91 2.31
N LEU A 108 0.25 -4.96 2.23
CA LEU A 108 1.69 -4.85 2.17
C LEU A 108 2.15 -4.09 0.91
N TYR A 109 1.69 -4.47 -0.28
CA TYR A 109 2.05 -3.75 -1.50
C TYR A 109 1.61 -2.29 -1.46
N PHE A 110 0.38 -2.04 -1.00
CA PHE A 110 -0.13 -0.68 -0.88
C PHE A 110 0.68 0.16 0.12
N SER A 111 1.12 -0.43 1.23
CA SER A 111 1.97 0.26 2.22
C SER A 111 3.31 0.69 1.63
N ILE A 112 3.93 -0.12 0.77
CA ILE A 112 5.19 0.22 0.10
C ILE A 112 4.99 1.45 -0.78
N PHE A 113 3.88 1.51 -1.53
CA PHE A 113 3.54 2.68 -2.34
C PHE A 113 3.37 3.95 -1.50
N VAL A 114 2.59 3.87 -0.42
CA VAL A 114 2.40 5.00 0.49
C VAL A 114 3.73 5.46 1.06
N ALA A 115 4.58 4.53 1.51
CA ALA A 115 5.89 4.84 2.06
C ALA A 115 6.80 5.54 1.04
N LEU A 116 6.84 5.07 -0.22
CA LEU A 116 7.64 5.71 -1.27
C LEU A 116 7.19 7.15 -1.55
N ILE A 117 5.88 7.39 -1.58
CA ILE A 117 5.33 8.73 -1.76
C ILE A 117 5.76 9.63 -0.59
N VAL A 118 5.58 9.16 0.66
CA VAL A 118 5.96 9.92 1.86
C VAL A 118 7.46 10.22 1.88
N ILE A 119 8.31 9.25 1.53
CA ILE A 119 9.77 9.43 1.48
C ILE A 119 10.15 10.47 0.41
N GLY A 120 9.57 10.41 -0.79
CA GLY A 120 9.86 11.38 -1.85
C GLY A 120 9.51 12.83 -1.44
N PHE A 121 8.49 13.03 -0.61
CA PHE A 121 8.20 14.34 -0.01
C PHE A 121 9.18 14.74 1.09
N MET A 122 9.81 13.79 1.75
CA MET A 122 10.72 14.01 2.86
C MET A 122 12.17 14.29 2.42
N THR A 123 12.60 13.79 1.27
CA THR A 123 13.96 13.94 0.73
C THR A 123 14.45 15.40 0.68
N PRO A 124 13.66 16.40 0.23
CA PRO A 124 14.11 17.79 0.18
C PRO A 124 14.51 18.36 1.56
N PHE A 125 13.85 17.93 2.64
CA PHE A 125 14.18 18.37 3.99
C PHE A 125 15.53 17.84 4.46
N VAL A 126 15.81 16.57 4.13
CA VAL A 126 17.10 15.91 4.42
C VAL A 126 18.23 16.62 3.68
N LEU A 127 18.04 16.88 2.38
CA LEU A 127 19.03 17.54 1.54
C LEU A 127 19.31 18.98 1.98
N LYS A 128 18.27 19.72 2.38
CA LYS A 128 18.43 21.08 2.90
C LYS A 128 19.29 21.13 4.17
N GLU A 129 19.13 20.16 5.07
CA GLU A 129 19.96 20.09 6.29
C GLU A 129 21.39 19.64 5.99
N LEU A 130 21.60 18.70 5.07
CA LEU A 130 22.94 18.27 4.62
C LEU A 130 23.71 19.40 3.94
N HIS A 131 23.06 20.10 3.02
CA HIS A 131 23.64 21.25 2.31
C HIS A 131 24.02 22.37 3.25
N LYS A 132 23.15 22.73 4.20
CA LYS A 132 23.46 23.73 5.22
C LYS A 132 24.70 23.37 6.06
N ARG A 133 24.97 22.08 6.26
CA ARG A 133 26.09 21.60 7.09
C ARG A 133 27.41 21.51 6.35
N HIS A 134 27.38 20.98 5.12
CA HIS A 134 28.60 20.53 4.44
C HIS A 134 28.82 21.18 3.07
N TYR A 135 27.81 21.84 2.49
CA TYR A 135 27.86 22.35 1.11
C TYR A 135 27.24 23.74 0.98
N SER A 136 27.31 24.57 2.03
CA SER A 136 26.66 25.90 2.07
C SER A 136 27.16 26.88 1.00
N ASP A 137 28.35 26.61 0.48
CA ASP A 137 29.05 27.32 -0.59
C ASP A 137 28.58 26.93 -2.00
N VAL A 138 27.88 25.81 -2.14
CA VAL A 138 27.33 25.34 -3.41
C VAL A 138 25.92 25.89 -3.59
N ALA A 139 25.58 26.50 -4.72
CA ALA A 139 24.20 26.90 -4.98
C ALA A 139 23.34 25.66 -5.28
N MET A 140 22.30 25.41 -4.50
CA MET A 140 21.28 24.42 -4.88
C MET A 140 20.48 24.96 -6.06
N LEU A 141 20.65 24.38 -7.25
CA LEU A 141 19.77 24.61 -8.39
C LEU A 141 18.55 23.68 -8.31
N GLY A 142 17.86 23.68 -7.17
CA GLY A 142 16.66 22.87 -6.97
C GLY A 142 15.48 23.44 -7.76
N HIS A 143 15.17 22.83 -8.90
CA HIS A 143 14.10 23.29 -9.80
C HIS A 143 12.72 22.76 -9.45
N SER A 144 12.56 21.93 -8.40
CA SER A 144 11.26 21.32 -8.10
C SER A 144 10.61 21.88 -6.85
N ASN A 145 9.39 22.37 -7.01
CA ASN A 145 8.50 22.73 -5.90
C ASN A 145 7.75 21.48 -5.42
N ILE A 146 7.43 21.39 -4.12
CA ILE A 146 6.63 20.29 -3.54
C ILE A 146 5.34 20.04 -4.34
N PHE A 147 4.71 21.12 -4.81
CA PHE A 147 3.50 21.06 -5.64
C PHE A 147 3.74 20.45 -7.03
N GLU A 148 4.88 20.77 -7.66
CA GLU A 148 5.26 20.21 -8.95
C GLU A 148 5.58 18.71 -8.81
N GLY A 149 6.28 18.34 -7.73
CA GLY A 149 6.51 16.93 -7.37
C GLY A 149 5.22 16.15 -7.18
N LEU A 150 4.26 16.70 -6.44
CA LEU A 150 2.94 16.06 -6.26
C LEU A 150 2.22 15.88 -7.61
N PHE A 151 2.23 16.89 -8.47
CA PHE A 151 1.62 16.81 -9.79
C PHE A 151 2.28 15.74 -10.67
N LEU A 152 3.61 15.65 -10.66
CA LEU A 152 4.37 14.63 -11.39
C LEU A 152 4.08 13.21 -10.88
N VAL A 153 4.00 13.03 -9.55
CA VAL A 153 3.62 11.74 -8.92
C VAL A 153 2.24 11.31 -9.40
N PHE A 154 1.24 12.21 -9.36
CA PHE A 154 -0.11 11.90 -9.85
C PHE A 154 -0.12 11.56 -11.34
N LYS A 155 0.63 12.31 -12.15
CA LYS A 155 0.78 12.03 -13.59
C LYS A 155 1.34 10.62 -13.83
N TRP A 156 2.39 10.23 -13.12
CA TRP A 156 2.98 8.89 -13.29
C TRP A 156 2.09 7.79 -12.75
N MET A 157 1.39 8.04 -11.64
CA MET A 157 0.39 7.11 -11.10
C MET A 157 -0.74 6.88 -12.12
N PHE A 158 -1.22 7.93 -12.77
CA PHE A 158 -2.25 7.82 -13.81
C PHE A 158 -1.75 7.00 -15.01
N ILE A 159 -0.51 7.24 -15.47
CA ILE A 159 0.09 6.46 -16.56
C ILE A 159 0.26 4.99 -16.16
N MET A 160 0.64 4.71 -14.91
CA MET A 160 0.73 3.34 -14.40
C MET A 160 -0.63 2.64 -14.42
N ILE A 161 -1.69 3.29 -13.94
CA ILE A 161 -3.06 2.75 -13.98
C ILE A 161 -3.49 2.50 -15.44
N PHE A 162 -3.20 3.44 -16.33
CA PHE A 162 -3.48 3.27 -17.75
C PHE A 162 -2.73 2.07 -18.35
N LEU A 163 -1.45 1.87 -18.01
CA LEU A 163 -0.69 0.69 -18.44
C LEU A 163 -1.30 -0.61 -17.89
N PHE A 164 -1.78 -0.62 -16.64
CA PHE A 164 -2.50 -1.77 -16.10
C PHE A 164 -3.76 -2.11 -16.90
N LEU A 165 -4.51 -1.11 -17.36
CA LEU A 165 -5.69 -1.35 -18.21
C LEU A 165 -5.28 -1.79 -19.63
N ALA A 166 -4.27 -1.17 -20.22
CA ALA A 166 -3.80 -1.49 -21.55
C ALA A 166 -3.28 -2.93 -21.67
N PHE A 167 -2.68 -3.47 -20.60
CA PHE A 167 -2.13 -4.83 -20.58
C PHE A 167 -3.12 -5.91 -20.16
N ILE A 168 -4.40 -5.61 -19.94
CA ILE A 168 -5.44 -6.61 -19.65
C ILE A 168 -5.39 -7.82 -20.61
N PRO A 169 -5.25 -7.65 -21.95
CA PRO A 169 -5.19 -8.79 -22.86
C PRO A 169 -3.97 -9.70 -22.64
N LEU A 170 -2.86 -9.15 -22.13
CA LEU A 170 -1.61 -9.88 -21.92
C LEU A 170 -1.59 -10.69 -20.61
N TYR A 171 -2.51 -10.42 -19.67
CA TYR A 171 -2.55 -11.12 -18.38
C TYR A 171 -2.96 -12.59 -18.49
N PHE A 172 -3.67 -12.96 -19.56
CA PHE A 172 -4.10 -14.34 -19.79
C PHE A 172 -3.03 -15.19 -20.47
N ILE A 173 -1.92 -14.59 -20.92
CA ILE A 173 -0.82 -15.30 -21.56
C ILE A 173 0.20 -15.69 -20.47
N PRO A 174 0.43 -16.99 -20.21
CA PRO A 174 1.42 -17.44 -19.23
C PRO A 174 2.82 -16.88 -19.54
N ILE A 175 3.61 -16.62 -18.49
CA ILE A 175 4.96 -16.00 -18.56
C ILE A 175 4.92 -14.51 -18.94
N VAL A 176 4.17 -14.15 -20.00
CA VAL A 176 3.98 -12.75 -20.43
C VAL A 176 3.22 -11.96 -19.35
N ASN A 177 2.30 -12.60 -18.63
CA ASN A 177 1.58 -11.99 -17.53
C ASN A 177 2.52 -11.43 -16.44
N ILE A 178 3.64 -12.11 -16.13
CA ILE A 178 4.63 -11.65 -15.15
C ILE A 178 5.17 -10.29 -15.60
N ILE A 179 5.57 -10.17 -16.87
CA ILE A 179 6.08 -8.91 -17.41
C ILE A 179 4.98 -7.85 -17.42
N ALA A 180 3.78 -8.22 -17.89
CA ALA A 180 2.64 -7.33 -18.00
C ALA A 180 2.22 -6.72 -16.65
N PHE A 181 2.27 -7.49 -15.55
CA PHE A 181 1.99 -6.98 -14.20
C PHE A 181 3.13 -6.15 -13.62
N ASN A 182 4.39 -6.52 -13.88
CA ASN A 182 5.54 -5.83 -13.28
C ASN A 182 5.95 -4.56 -14.04
N LEU A 183 5.67 -4.45 -15.33
CA LEU A 183 6.10 -3.31 -16.15
C LEU A 183 5.46 -1.97 -15.73
N PRO A 184 4.14 -1.88 -15.43
CA PRO A 184 3.54 -0.67 -14.86
C PRO A 184 4.19 -0.26 -13.53
N LEU A 185 4.41 -1.23 -12.63
CA LEU A 185 5.06 -1.01 -11.34
C LEU A 185 6.49 -0.50 -11.51
N TYR A 186 7.26 -1.13 -12.39
CA TYR A 186 8.63 -0.74 -12.72
C TYR A 186 8.68 0.67 -13.30
N TYR A 187 7.78 1.01 -14.24
CA TYR A 187 7.70 2.35 -14.81
C TYR A 187 7.50 3.41 -13.72
N PHE A 188 6.52 3.21 -12.84
CA PHE A 188 6.23 4.16 -11.77
C PHE A 188 7.42 4.29 -10.82
N PHE A 189 7.97 3.16 -10.37
CA PHE A 189 9.11 3.12 -9.46
C PHE A 189 10.35 3.80 -10.04
N HIS A 190 10.67 3.52 -11.31
CA HIS A 190 11.80 4.13 -11.99
C HIS A 190 11.63 5.65 -12.13
N LYS A 191 10.43 6.14 -12.44
CA LYS A 191 10.15 7.58 -12.50
C LYS A 191 10.26 8.26 -11.14
N MET A 192 9.72 7.62 -10.09
CA MET A 192 9.84 8.11 -8.72
C MET A 192 11.30 8.22 -8.27
N LEU A 193 12.10 7.16 -8.46
CA LEU A 193 13.52 7.18 -8.10
C LEU A 193 14.31 8.23 -8.89
N THR A 194 14.08 8.31 -10.21
CA THR A 194 14.78 9.27 -11.05
C THR A 194 14.46 10.70 -10.63
N TYR A 195 13.20 10.97 -10.30
CA TYR A 195 12.79 12.27 -9.78
C TYR A 195 13.45 12.57 -8.45
N ASP A 196 13.44 11.63 -7.50
CA ASP A 196 14.04 11.81 -6.18
C ASP A 196 15.55 12.12 -6.24
N VAL A 197 16.26 11.51 -7.20
CA VAL A 197 17.70 11.76 -7.43
C VAL A 197 17.95 13.04 -8.22
N ALA A 198 17.16 13.32 -9.27
CA ALA A 198 17.42 14.41 -10.22
C ALA A 198 16.76 15.74 -9.85
N SER A 199 15.72 15.76 -9.02
CA SER A 199 15.03 17.01 -8.63
C SER A 199 15.77 17.82 -7.55
N ASN A 200 16.90 17.27 -7.11
CA ASN A 200 17.56 17.53 -5.84
C ASN A 200 19.07 17.80 -5.99
N ILE A 201 19.59 17.69 -7.22
CA ILE A 201 20.95 18.05 -7.67
C ILE A 201 20.78 19.20 -8.66
#